data_AF-A0A853ANB5-F1
#
_entry.id   AF-A0A853ANB5-F1
#
_cell.length_a   1.000
_cell.length_b   1.000
_cell.length_c   1.000
_cell.angle_alpha   90.00
_cell.angle_beta   90.00
_cell.angle_gamma   90.00
#
_symmetry.space_group_name_H-M   'P 1'
#
loop_
_entity.id
_entity.type
_entity.pdbx_description
1 polymer ?
#
loop_
_entity_poly.entity_id
_entity_poly.type
_entity_poly.pdbx_seq_one_letter_code
_entity_poly.pdbx_strand_id
1 'polypeptide(L)'
;MLADGQITGGLSLSGAGLTATNGPALTADQLTVNGSVFLNDGFQASSDSEDGTLRLLSATITGQLSLTAAKIENAGPAGLVVNVTGTTKVRGNLILPVHSFSADQDRSFRLDLDGFSYASVPWDATLSEWLRLLREHTPAYAPQPYQQLAAVHRAAGHDREVRKILIAQQVDRRRRGEIGGWLRKLLHAAGGLFIGYGHRPWRALGFLAAVCLLAVVVAIVASQLGVAVHPTKAPGEPVTACSTAEAVGMALDTSVPVFKLGGEKRCEIAATTTWGQVFYLAN
;
A
#
# COMPACT_ATOMS: atom_id res chain seq x y z
N MET A 1 -4.18 -24.54 -26.64
CA MET A 1 -3.56 -24.50 -25.30
C MET A 1 -2.15 -25.06 -25.40
N LEU A 2 -1.16 -24.35 -24.87
CA LEU A 2 0.26 -24.70 -24.81
C LEU A 2 0.74 -24.58 -23.35
N ALA A 3 0.10 -25.31 -22.43
CA ALA A 3 0.45 -25.26 -21.00
C ALA A 3 1.46 -26.35 -20.63
N ASP A 4 2.30 -26.08 -19.63
CA ASP A 4 3.25 -27.03 -19.01
C ASP A 4 4.26 -27.66 -19.99
N GLY A 5 4.42 -27.04 -21.16
CA GLY A 5 5.25 -27.55 -22.26
C GLY A 5 6.62 -26.89 -22.33
N GLN A 6 7.48 -27.48 -23.16
CA GLN A 6 8.76 -26.90 -23.55
C GLN A 6 8.88 -26.84 -25.07
N ILE A 7 9.19 -25.65 -25.58
CA ILE A 7 9.54 -25.41 -26.99
C ILE A 7 11.04 -25.16 -27.03
N THR A 8 11.79 -26.00 -27.75
CA THR A 8 13.26 -25.91 -27.82
C THR A 8 13.77 -24.78 -28.72
N GLY A 9 12.94 -24.29 -29.64
CA GLY A 9 13.22 -23.15 -30.52
C GLY A 9 12.33 -21.94 -30.22
N GLY A 10 12.01 -21.17 -31.26
CA GLY A 10 11.05 -20.06 -31.17
C GLY A 10 9.60 -20.51 -31.37
N LEU A 11 8.66 -19.73 -30.83
CA LEU A 11 7.23 -19.83 -31.11
C LEU A 11 6.83 -18.62 -31.95
N SER A 12 6.41 -18.84 -33.20
CA SER A 12 5.86 -17.79 -34.05
C SER A 12 4.39 -18.02 -34.30
N LEU A 13 3.59 -17.01 -34.02
CA LEU A 13 2.18 -16.88 -34.39
C LEU A 13 1.96 -15.61 -35.20
N SER A 14 2.98 -15.16 -35.94
CA SER A 14 2.92 -13.99 -36.82
C SER A 14 1.72 -14.08 -37.78
N GLY A 15 0.86 -13.06 -37.79
CA GLY A 15 -0.34 -13.02 -38.64
C GLY A 15 -1.45 -14.02 -38.28
N ALA A 16 -1.31 -14.80 -37.20
CA ALA A 16 -2.33 -15.76 -36.81
C ALA A 16 -3.58 -15.09 -36.22
N GLY A 17 -4.75 -15.71 -36.41
CA GLY A 17 -6.02 -15.30 -35.80
C GLY A 17 -6.47 -16.33 -34.76
N LEU A 18 -6.62 -15.91 -33.50
CA LEU A 18 -7.09 -16.74 -32.40
C LEU A 18 -8.37 -16.16 -31.80
N THR A 19 -9.45 -16.92 -31.84
CA THR A 19 -10.73 -16.53 -31.23
C THR A 19 -11.15 -17.61 -30.26
N ALA A 20 -11.54 -17.21 -29.06
CA ALA A 20 -12.13 -18.11 -28.07
C ALA A 20 -13.39 -17.51 -27.45
N THR A 21 -14.32 -18.38 -27.07
CA THR A 21 -15.47 -18.04 -26.22
C THR A 21 -15.39 -18.93 -24.97
N ASN A 22 -15.65 -18.36 -23.80
CA ASN A 22 -15.52 -19.02 -22.50
C ASN A 22 -14.08 -19.45 -22.15
N GLY A 23 -13.08 -18.62 -22.48
CA GLY A 23 -11.69 -18.88 -22.08
C GLY A 23 -10.66 -18.07 -22.87
N PRO A 24 -9.38 -18.09 -22.46
CA PRO A 24 -8.32 -17.36 -23.17
C PRO A 24 -8.13 -17.87 -24.60
N ALA A 25 -7.93 -16.96 -25.55
CA ALA A 25 -7.59 -17.29 -26.94
C ALA A 25 -6.24 -18.01 -27.04
N LEU A 26 -5.28 -17.63 -26.19
CA LEU A 26 -4.02 -18.32 -26.03
C LEU A 26 -3.74 -18.56 -24.55
N THR A 27 -3.71 -19.83 -24.14
CA THR A 27 -3.17 -20.25 -22.84
C THR A 27 -1.80 -20.86 -23.05
N ALA A 28 -0.78 -20.27 -22.43
CA ALA A 28 0.64 -20.64 -22.48
C ALA A 28 1.27 -20.66 -21.07
N ASP A 29 0.48 -21.08 -20.09
CA ASP A 29 0.90 -21.20 -18.70
C ASP A 29 2.08 -22.15 -18.52
N GLN A 30 3.05 -21.72 -17.71
CA GLN A 30 4.24 -22.51 -17.36
C GLN A 30 5.04 -22.96 -18.61
N LEU A 31 4.73 -22.40 -19.78
CA LEU A 31 5.40 -22.71 -21.04
C LEU A 31 6.83 -22.21 -20.98
N THR A 32 7.78 -23.09 -21.28
CA THR A 32 9.18 -22.71 -21.47
C THR A 32 9.50 -22.65 -22.96
N VAL A 33 9.86 -21.47 -23.46
CA VAL A 33 10.33 -21.25 -24.84
C VAL A 33 11.82 -20.93 -24.80
N ASN A 34 12.62 -21.86 -25.32
CA ASN A 34 14.07 -21.74 -25.49
C ASN A 34 14.42 -20.94 -26.76
N GLY A 35 13.68 -19.86 -27.00
CA GLY A 35 13.86 -18.95 -28.11
C GLY A 35 12.94 -17.75 -27.96
N SER A 36 12.67 -17.08 -29.08
CA SER A 36 11.79 -15.92 -29.12
C SER A 36 10.33 -16.32 -29.36
N VAL A 37 9.42 -15.52 -28.82
CA VAL A 37 7.97 -15.58 -29.05
C VAL A 37 7.57 -14.37 -29.89
N PHE A 38 7.01 -14.64 -31.08
CA PHE A 38 6.54 -13.62 -32.02
C PHE A 38 5.02 -13.70 -32.16
N LEU A 39 4.34 -12.67 -31.67
CA LEU A 39 2.91 -12.42 -31.83
C LEU A 39 2.73 -11.14 -32.64
N ASN A 40 3.35 -11.06 -33.81
CA ASN A 40 3.47 -9.83 -34.58
C ASN A 40 2.82 -9.94 -35.96
N ASP A 41 3.09 -8.97 -36.84
CA ASP A 41 2.72 -9.00 -38.27
C ASP A 41 1.22 -9.29 -38.51
N GLY A 42 0.34 -8.58 -37.78
CA GLY A 42 -1.11 -8.72 -37.92
C GLY A 42 -1.72 -9.86 -37.11
N PHE A 43 -1.01 -10.39 -36.12
CA PHE A 43 -1.58 -11.30 -35.11
C PHE A 43 -2.84 -10.69 -34.50
N GLN A 44 -3.92 -11.47 -34.47
CA GLN A 44 -5.23 -11.08 -33.95
C GLN A 44 -5.66 -12.09 -32.90
N ALA A 45 -6.06 -11.61 -31.72
CA ALA A 45 -6.62 -12.46 -30.68
C ALA A 45 -7.84 -11.83 -30.02
N SER A 46 -8.91 -12.60 -29.85
CA SER A 46 -10.12 -12.14 -29.15
C SER A 46 -10.72 -13.20 -28.23
N SER A 47 -11.18 -12.75 -27.07
CA SER A 47 -11.90 -13.59 -26.11
C SER A 47 -12.91 -12.79 -25.28
N ASP A 48 -13.68 -13.47 -24.44
CA ASP A 48 -14.56 -12.92 -23.41
C ASP A 48 -14.15 -13.35 -21.99
N SER A 49 -12.94 -13.89 -21.84
CA SER A 49 -12.46 -14.50 -20.59
C SER A 49 -12.13 -13.48 -19.51
N GLU A 50 -12.48 -13.81 -18.26
CA GLU A 50 -12.05 -13.04 -17.08
C GLU A 50 -10.55 -13.18 -16.81
N ASP A 51 -9.94 -14.31 -17.18
CA ASP A 51 -8.50 -14.58 -16.98
C ASP A 51 -7.60 -13.92 -18.03
N GLY A 52 -8.22 -13.39 -19.08
CA GLY A 52 -7.62 -12.59 -20.14
C GLY A 52 -7.50 -13.30 -21.49
N THR A 53 -7.26 -12.54 -22.56
CA THR A 53 -7.19 -13.09 -23.92
C THR A 53 -5.91 -13.88 -24.17
N LEU A 54 -4.76 -13.35 -23.73
CA LEU A 54 -3.48 -14.05 -23.75
C LEU A 54 -3.03 -14.31 -22.32
N ARG A 55 -2.89 -15.57 -21.95
CA ARG A 55 -2.53 -16.02 -20.61
C ARG A 55 -1.18 -16.74 -20.66
N LEU A 56 -0.17 -16.18 -20.01
CA LEU A 56 1.20 -16.71 -20.00
C LEU A 56 1.70 -16.83 -18.56
N LEU A 57 0.88 -17.36 -17.65
CA LEU A 57 1.21 -17.37 -16.22
C LEU A 57 2.48 -18.18 -15.96
N SER A 58 3.44 -17.58 -15.27
CA SER A 58 4.74 -18.22 -14.98
C SER A 58 5.48 -18.77 -16.21
N ALA A 59 5.22 -18.23 -17.40
CA ALA A 59 5.92 -18.65 -18.61
C ALA A 59 7.38 -18.16 -18.62
N THR A 60 8.27 -18.96 -19.20
CA THR A 60 9.69 -18.62 -19.36
C THR A 60 10.02 -18.45 -20.83
N ILE A 61 10.37 -17.24 -21.25
CA ILE A 61 10.82 -16.94 -22.59
C ILE A 61 12.29 -16.53 -22.52
N THR A 62 13.17 -17.33 -23.10
CA THR A 62 14.62 -17.07 -23.06
C THR A 62 15.06 -16.05 -24.10
N GLY A 63 14.32 -15.91 -25.20
CA GLY A 63 14.53 -14.93 -26.24
C GLY A 63 13.64 -13.69 -26.10
N GLN A 64 13.33 -13.09 -27.24
CA GLN A 64 12.48 -11.90 -27.35
C GLN A 64 11.00 -12.26 -27.19
N LEU A 65 10.21 -11.36 -26.60
CA LEU A 65 8.75 -11.38 -26.72
C LEU A 65 8.33 -10.14 -27.51
N SER A 66 7.68 -10.33 -28.66
CA SER A 66 7.22 -9.23 -29.52
C SER A 66 5.73 -9.34 -29.81
N LEU A 67 5.02 -8.25 -29.53
CA LEU A 67 3.61 -8.04 -29.85
C LEU A 67 3.43 -6.89 -30.87
N THR A 68 4.43 -6.69 -31.73
CA THR A 68 4.43 -5.58 -32.70
C THR A 68 3.30 -5.74 -33.71
N ALA A 69 2.47 -4.70 -33.88
CA ALA A 69 1.28 -4.74 -34.75
C ALA A 69 0.27 -5.86 -34.41
N ALA A 70 0.28 -6.36 -33.17
CA ALA A 70 -0.74 -7.27 -32.66
C ALA A 70 -2.04 -6.51 -32.35
N LYS A 71 -3.19 -7.10 -32.66
CA LYS A 71 -4.50 -6.63 -32.21
C LYS A 71 -5.07 -7.66 -31.23
N ILE A 72 -5.23 -7.27 -29.97
CA ILE A 72 -5.71 -8.17 -28.93
C ILE A 72 -6.88 -7.50 -28.23
N GLU A 73 -8.02 -8.17 -28.23
CA GLU A 73 -9.27 -7.66 -27.69
C GLU A 73 -9.82 -8.61 -26.64
N ASN A 74 -10.49 -8.05 -25.63
CA ASN A 74 -11.28 -8.83 -24.68
C ASN A 74 -12.66 -8.17 -24.51
N ALA A 75 -13.71 -8.93 -24.81
CA ALA A 75 -15.11 -8.52 -24.64
C ALA A 75 -15.68 -8.84 -23.25
N GLY A 76 -14.88 -9.48 -22.40
CA GLY A 76 -15.21 -9.81 -21.02
C GLY A 76 -15.23 -8.57 -20.12
N PRO A 77 -15.90 -8.66 -18.96
CA PRO A 77 -16.17 -7.51 -18.08
C PRO A 77 -14.91 -6.83 -17.54
N ALA A 78 -13.81 -7.58 -17.40
CA ALA A 78 -12.54 -7.06 -16.92
C ALA A 78 -11.68 -6.38 -18.01
N GLY A 79 -11.96 -6.62 -19.30
CA GLY A 79 -11.17 -6.11 -20.42
C GLY A 79 -9.69 -6.55 -20.41
N LEU A 80 -9.36 -7.66 -19.74
CA LEU A 80 -7.98 -8.11 -19.56
C LEU A 80 -7.43 -8.73 -20.85
N VAL A 81 -6.54 -8.05 -21.55
CA VAL A 81 -6.00 -8.55 -22.83
C VAL A 81 -4.81 -9.48 -22.64
N VAL A 82 -3.95 -9.17 -21.67
CA VAL A 82 -2.73 -9.94 -21.40
C VAL A 82 -2.59 -10.16 -19.91
N ASN A 83 -2.39 -11.41 -19.52
CA ASN A 83 -2.11 -11.81 -18.15
C ASN A 83 -0.78 -12.57 -18.11
N VAL A 84 0.23 -11.92 -17.55
CA VAL A 84 1.59 -12.48 -17.36
C VAL A 84 1.93 -12.61 -15.87
N THR A 85 0.92 -12.76 -15.02
CA THR A 85 1.14 -12.85 -13.57
C THR A 85 1.95 -14.06 -13.14
N GLY A 86 2.45 -14.03 -11.90
CA GLY A 86 3.26 -15.09 -11.33
C GLY A 86 4.74 -14.87 -11.62
N THR A 87 5.45 -15.92 -12.06
CA THR A 87 6.91 -15.86 -12.24
C THR A 87 7.35 -15.69 -13.70
N THR A 88 6.49 -15.08 -14.51
CA THR A 88 6.71 -14.92 -15.95
C THR A 88 7.97 -14.11 -16.21
N LYS A 89 8.85 -14.64 -17.06
CA LYS A 89 10.16 -14.03 -17.33
C LYS A 89 10.50 -14.00 -18.81
N VAL A 90 10.94 -12.85 -19.29
CA VAL A 90 11.47 -12.64 -20.65
C VAL A 90 12.93 -12.23 -20.54
N ARG A 91 13.86 -13.11 -20.96
CA ARG A 91 15.30 -12.83 -20.86
C ARG A 91 15.85 -12.00 -22.02
N GLY A 92 15.18 -12.00 -23.17
CA GLY A 92 15.54 -11.15 -24.31
C GLY A 92 14.80 -9.81 -24.29
N ASN A 93 14.69 -9.21 -25.47
CA ASN A 93 13.99 -7.94 -25.64
C ASN A 93 12.49 -8.11 -25.42
N LEU A 94 11.88 -7.12 -24.76
CA LEU A 94 10.44 -7.01 -24.64
C LEU A 94 9.97 -5.90 -25.59
N ILE A 95 9.15 -6.26 -26.59
CA ILE A 95 8.54 -5.32 -27.52
C ILE A 95 7.03 -5.38 -27.34
N LEU A 96 6.49 -4.36 -26.69
CA LEU A 96 5.07 -4.30 -26.30
C LEU A 96 4.55 -2.90 -26.66
N PRO A 97 4.06 -2.69 -27.90
CA PRO A 97 3.58 -1.40 -28.34
C PRO A 97 2.25 -1.10 -27.63
N VAL A 98 2.24 -0.16 -26.68
CA VAL A 98 1.06 0.16 -25.87
C VAL A 98 -0.15 0.56 -26.72
N HIS A 99 0.09 1.14 -27.90
CA HIS A 99 -0.94 1.58 -28.83
C HIS A 99 -1.60 0.43 -29.62
N SER A 100 -1.02 -0.78 -29.66
CA SER A 100 -1.55 -1.88 -30.47
C SER A 100 -2.67 -2.66 -29.78
N PHE A 101 -2.85 -2.50 -28.47
CA PHE A 101 -3.89 -3.20 -27.68
C PHE A 101 -5.30 -2.60 -27.79
N SER A 102 -5.47 -1.48 -28.51
CA SER A 102 -6.78 -0.84 -28.71
C SER A 102 -6.99 -0.53 -30.19
N ALA A 103 -7.57 -1.48 -30.93
CA ALA A 103 -8.00 -1.22 -32.30
C ALA A 103 -9.31 -0.41 -32.36
N ASP A 104 -10.10 -0.46 -31.29
CA ASP A 104 -11.34 0.29 -31.12
C ASP A 104 -11.18 1.27 -29.96
N GLN A 105 -11.38 2.57 -30.20
CA GLN A 105 -11.04 3.65 -29.26
C GLN A 105 -11.94 3.67 -28.00
N ASP A 106 -12.99 2.85 -27.97
CA ASP A 106 -14.00 2.84 -26.90
C ASP A 106 -13.87 1.67 -25.91
N ARG A 107 -13.00 0.67 -26.16
CA ARG A 107 -12.86 -0.47 -25.24
C ARG A 107 -11.64 -0.33 -24.34
N SER A 108 -11.89 -0.25 -23.03
CA SER A 108 -10.81 -0.26 -22.03
C SER A 108 -10.09 -1.61 -22.04
N PHE A 109 -8.81 -1.60 -22.40
CA PHE A 109 -7.95 -2.77 -22.27
C PHE A 109 -7.16 -2.72 -20.96
N ARG A 110 -6.91 -3.89 -20.36
CA ARG A 110 -6.07 -4.07 -19.17
C ARG A 110 -4.99 -5.11 -19.39
N LEU A 111 -3.83 -4.91 -18.79
CA LEU A 111 -2.72 -5.86 -18.74
C LEU A 111 -2.38 -6.11 -17.29
N ASP A 112 -2.31 -7.38 -16.90
CA ASP A 112 -1.80 -7.76 -15.60
C ASP A 112 -0.33 -8.16 -15.71
N LEU A 113 0.51 -7.36 -15.05
CA LEU A 113 1.96 -7.42 -15.11
C LEU A 113 2.58 -7.81 -13.76
N ASP A 114 1.77 -8.14 -12.74
CA ASP A 114 2.32 -8.40 -11.40
C ASP A 114 3.15 -9.69 -11.36
N GLY A 115 4.43 -9.55 -11.01
CA GLY A 115 5.41 -10.64 -11.01
C GLY A 115 6.11 -10.85 -12.36
N PHE A 116 5.72 -10.11 -13.40
CA PHE A 116 6.39 -10.14 -14.70
C PHE A 116 7.79 -9.52 -14.62
N SER A 117 8.80 -10.26 -15.10
CA SER A 117 10.20 -9.82 -15.12
C SER A 117 10.77 -9.86 -16.53
N TYR A 118 11.64 -8.90 -16.84
CA TYR A 118 12.24 -8.76 -18.16
C TYR A 118 13.64 -8.14 -18.09
N ALA A 119 14.54 -8.54 -18.98
CA ALA A 119 15.97 -8.23 -18.84
C ALA A 119 16.37 -6.82 -19.32
N SER A 120 15.61 -6.21 -20.24
CA SER A 120 15.98 -4.93 -20.86
C SER A 120 14.86 -3.90 -20.74
N VAL A 121 15.18 -2.63 -20.94
CA VAL A 121 14.14 -1.59 -21.11
C VAL A 121 13.17 -2.03 -22.22
N PRO A 122 11.83 -1.88 -22.06
CA PRO A 122 10.88 -2.20 -23.13
C PRO A 122 11.18 -1.39 -24.38
N TRP A 123 11.22 -2.05 -25.54
CA TRP A 123 11.45 -1.42 -26.83
C TRP A 123 10.12 -0.90 -27.39
N ASP A 124 10.21 0.13 -28.22
CA ASP A 124 9.07 0.72 -28.92
C ASP A 124 7.98 1.30 -27.99
N ALA A 125 8.38 1.64 -26.76
CA ALA A 125 7.58 2.36 -25.79
C ALA A 125 8.46 3.41 -25.08
N THR A 126 8.01 4.65 -25.08
CA THR A 126 8.64 5.70 -24.26
C THR A 126 8.37 5.43 -22.78
N LEU A 127 9.21 5.99 -21.89
CA LEU A 127 8.96 5.89 -20.46
C LEU A 127 7.56 6.40 -20.08
N SER A 128 7.13 7.50 -20.67
CA SER A 128 5.82 8.10 -20.39
C SER A 128 4.66 7.17 -20.78
N GLU A 129 4.75 6.51 -21.93
CA GLU A 129 3.75 5.54 -22.38
C GLU A 129 3.71 4.32 -21.46
N TRP A 130 4.89 3.81 -21.05
CA TRP A 130 4.94 2.68 -20.13
C TRP A 130 4.39 3.04 -18.74
N LEU A 131 4.72 4.22 -18.21
CA LEU A 131 4.16 4.70 -16.95
C LEU A 131 2.65 4.95 -17.04
N ARG A 132 2.15 5.36 -18.21
CA ARG A 132 0.71 5.47 -18.47
C ARG A 132 0.06 4.08 -18.47
N LEU A 133 0.65 3.10 -19.15
CA LEU A 133 0.21 1.71 -19.12
C LEU A 133 0.11 1.20 -17.68
N LEU A 134 1.17 1.38 -16.87
CA LEU A 134 1.18 0.93 -15.48
C LEU A 134 0.11 1.59 -14.62
N ARG A 135 -0.28 2.84 -14.91
CA ARG A 135 -1.23 3.60 -14.10
C ARG A 135 -2.69 3.42 -14.51
N GLU A 136 -2.95 3.35 -15.82
CA GLU A 136 -4.29 3.41 -16.39
C GLU A 136 -4.77 2.04 -16.88
N HIS A 137 -3.85 1.15 -17.27
CA HIS A 137 -4.16 -0.11 -17.91
C HIS A 137 -3.79 -1.34 -17.07
N THR A 138 -3.45 -1.19 -15.78
CA THR A 138 -3.31 -2.32 -14.86
C THR A 138 -4.54 -2.45 -13.96
N PRO A 139 -4.98 -3.67 -13.61
CA PRO A 139 -6.21 -3.88 -12.82
C PRO A 139 -6.12 -3.28 -11.42
N ALA A 140 -4.94 -3.35 -10.78
CA ALA A 140 -4.70 -2.81 -9.44
C ALA A 140 -3.29 -2.19 -9.34
N TYR A 141 -3.06 -1.44 -8.27
CA TYR A 141 -1.71 -0.98 -7.94
C TYR A 141 -0.86 -2.16 -7.44
N ALA A 142 0.25 -2.43 -8.14
CA ALA A 142 1.30 -3.32 -7.69
C ALA A 142 2.65 -2.58 -7.66
N PRO A 143 3.47 -2.73 -6.61
CA PRO A 143 4.79 -2.09 -6.55
C PRO A 143 5.81 -2.73 -7.49
N GLN A 144 5.70 -4.04 -7.75
CA GLN A 144 6.69 -4.82 -8.50
C GLN A 144 6.89 -4.32 -9.93
N PRO A 145 5.86 -4.02 -10.75
CA PRO A 145 6.07 -3.57 -12.13
C PRO A 145 6.86 -2.26 -12.25
N TYR A 146 6.66 -1.34 -11.31
CA TYR A 146 7.45 -0.10 -11.23
C TYR A 146 8.91 -0.37 -10.83
N GLN A 147 9.13 -1.28 -9.88
CA GLN A 147 10.47 -1.65 -9.43
C GLN A 147 11.25 -2.40 -10.51
N GLN A 148 10.57 -3.27 -11.28
CA GLN A 148 11.15 -3.95 -12.43
C GLN A 148 11.62 -2.96 -13.49
N LEU A 149 10.77 -1.98 -13.84
CA LEU A 149 11.13 -0.93 -14.80
C LEU A 149 12.31 -0.08 -14.28
N ALA A 150 12.29 0.29 -12.99
CA ALA A 150 13.40 1.02 -12.38
C ALA A 150 14.71 0.21 -12.39
N ALA A 151 14.64 -1.12 -12.19
CA ALA A 151 15.80 -1.99 -12.20
C ALA A 151 16.44 -2.06 -13.60
N VAL A 152 15.66 -2.23 -14.67
CA VAL A 152 16.22 -2.25 -16.03
C VAL A 152 16.76 -0.89 -16.47
N HIS A 153 16.12 0.21 -16.07
CA HIS A 153 16.64 1.56 -16.34
C HIS A 153 17.93 1.84 -15.55
N ARG A 154 18.05 1.33 -14.32
CA ARG A 154 19.29 1.41 -13.54
C ARG A 154 20.41 0.61 -14.19
N ALA A 155 20.13 -0.62 -14.65
CA ALA A 155 21.10 -1.45 -15.36
C ALA A 155 21.57 -0.80 -16.68
N ALA A 156 20.70 -0.01 -17.34
CA ALA A 156 21.05 0.78 -18.51
C ALA A 156 21.76 2.12 -18.21
N GLY A 157 21.93 2.51 -16.94
CA GLY A 157 22.56 3.78 -16.55
C GLY A 157 21.65 5.02 -16.65
N HIS A 158 20.33 4.84 -16.71
CA HIS A 158 19.36 5.93 -16.88
C HIS A 158 18.86 6.50 -15.53
N ASP A 159 19.75 7.06 -14.71
CA ASP A 159 19.42 7.53 -13.34
C ASP A 159 18.27 8.56 -13.28
N ARG A 160 18.21 9.47 -14.26
CA ARG A 160 17.13 10.46 -14.36
C ARG A 160 15.77 9.81 -14.55
N GLU A 161 15.70 8.75 -15.34
CA GLU A 161 14.46 8.01 -15.61
C GLU A 161 14.07 7.17 -14.40
N VAL A 162 15.03 6.55 -13.71
CA VAL A 162 14.79 5.81 -12.45
C VAL A 162 14.09 6.70 -11.42
N ARG A 163 14.56 7.94 -11.24
CA ARG A 163 13.92 8.90 -10.32
C ARG A 163 12.46 9.19 -10.72
N LYS A 164 12.19 9.40 -12.02
CA LYS A 164 10.81 9.61 -12.51
C LYS A 164 9.92 8.40 -12.24
N ILE A 165 10.43 7.19 -12.46
CA ILE A 165 9.70 5.93 -12.21
C ILE A 165 9.31 5.82 -10.73
N LEU A 166 10.24 6.05 -9.82
CA LEU A 166 9.97 5.94 -8.38
C LEU A 166 9.02 7.04 -7.87
N ILE A 167 9.09 8.24 -8.44
CA ILE A 167 8.10 9.30 -8.17
C ILE A 167 6.72 8.87 -8.67
N ALA A 168 6.63 8.35 -9.90
CA ALA A 168 5.37 7.87 -10.47
C ALA A 168 4.77 6.72 -9.63
N GLN A 169 5.60 5.80 -9.15
CA GLN A 169 5.18 4.72 -8.24
C GLN A 169 4.57 5.28 -6.96
N GLN A 170 5.20 6.28 -6.33
CA GLN A 170 4.70 6.86 -5.09
C GLN A 170 3.40 7.66 -5.31
N VAL A 171 3.27 8.33 -6.45
CA VAL A 171 2.02 9.00 -6.85
C VAL A 171 0.89 8.00 -7.05
N ASP A 172 1.16 6.90 -7.77
CA ASP A 172 0.17 5.86 -8.02
C ASP A 172 -0.22 5.13 -6.73
N ARG A 173 0.74 4.82 -5.87
CA ARG A 173 0.50 4.25 -4.53
C ARG A 173 -0.46 5.11 -3.69
N ARG A 174 -0.37 6.44 -3.78
CA ARG A 174 -1.27 7.35 -3.05
C ARG A 174 -2.67 7.40 -3.67
N ARG A 175 -2.79 7.17 -4.97
CA ARG A 175 -4.07 7.22 -5.71
C ARG A 175 -4.82 5.89 -5.65
N ARG A 176 -4.17 4.80 -6.04
CA ARG A 176 -4.74 3.46 -6.19
C ARG A 176 -4.25 2.46 -5.16
N GLY A 177 -3.15 2.75 -4.45
CA GLY A 177 -2.65 1.86 -3.41
C GLY A 177 -3.63 1.80 -2.24
N GLU A 178 -3.90 0.59 -1.77
CA GLU A 178 -4.67 0.35 -0.55
C GLU A 178 -3.83 0.71 0.68
N ILE A 179 -3.53 2.01 0.86
CA ILE A 179 -3.01 2.50 2.13
C ILE A 179 -4.19 2.51 3.10
N GLY A 180 -4.46 1.32 3.66
CA GLY A 180 -5.28 1.11 4.83
C GLY A 180 -6.78 1.21 4.59
N GLY A 181 -7.41 0.23 3.93
CA GLY A 181 -8.87 0.07 4.05
C GLY A 181 -9.30 -0.20 5.50
N TRP A 182 -8.56 -1.05 6.20
CA TRP A 182 -8.75 -1.32 7.63
C TRP A 182 -8.31 -0.13 8.48
N LEU A 183 -7.14 0.45 8.20
CA LEU A 183 -6.60 1.56 8.97
C LEU A 183 -7.42 2.84 8.76
N ARG A 184 -7.93 3.13 7.56
CA ARG A 184 -8.93 4.19 7.31
C ARG A 184 -10.26 3.87 7.95
N LYS A 185 -10.80 2.64 7.90
CA LYS A 185 -12.07 2.33 8.61
C LYS A 185 -11.93 2.50 10.12
N LEU A 186 -10.81 2.06 10.68
CA LEU A 186 -10.50 2.23 12.11
C LEU A 186 -10.21 3.69 12.43
N LEU A 187 -9.44 4.40 11.61
CA LEU A 187 -9.20 5.85 11.75
C LEU A 187 -10.42 6.71 11.41
N HIS A 188 -11.41 6.23 10.66
CA HIS A 188 -12.70 6.92 10.44
C HIS A 188 -13.68 6.61 11.57
N ALA A 189 -13.64 5.40 12.14
CA ALA A 189 -14.40 5.06 13.35
C ALA A 189 -13.85 5.80 14.58
N ALA A 190 -12.52 5.85 14.74
CA ALA A 190 -11.85 6.61 15.79
C ALA A 190 -11.80 8.12 15.47
N GLY A 191 -11.63 8.50 14.20
CA GLY A 191 -11.57 9.88 13.74
C GLY A 191 -12.94 10.56 13.63
N GLY A 192 -14.03 9.80 13.52
CA GLY A 192 -15.39 10.32 13.73
C GLY A 192 -15.61 10.81 15.16
N LEU A 193 -14.79 10.33 16.11
CA LEU A 193 -14.78 10.76 17.51
C LEU A 193 -13.69 11.80 17.82
N PHE A 194 -12.59 11.85 17.04
CA PHE A 194 -11.40 12.68 17.37
C PHE A 194 -10.76 13.54 16.26
N ILE A 195 -11.11 13.41 14.98
CA ILE A 195 -10.33 14.00 13.87
C ILE A 195 -11.24 14.66 12.83
N GLY A 196 -11.72 15.86 13.16
CA GLY A 196 -12.17 16.85 12.19
C GLY A 196 -11.18 18.00 12.10
N TYR A 197 -10.01 17.80 11.47
CA TYR A 197 -9.02 18.87 11.29
C TYR A 197 -9.10 19.50 9.90
N GLY A 198 -10.04 20.42 9.77
CA GLY A 198 -9.97 21.57 8.86
C GLY A 198 -10.08 22.86 9.68
N HIS A 199 -8.96 23.59 9.82
CA HIS A 199 -8.87 24.99 10.27
C HIS A 199 -9.63 25.46 11.53
N ARG A 200 -9.63 24.74 12.66
CA ARG A 200 -10.10 25.30 13.95
C ARG A 200 -9.23 24.90 15.16
N PRO A 201 -8.05 25.53 15.37
CA PRO A 201 -7.14 25.24 16.49
C PRO A 201 -7.80 25.42 17.88
N TRP A 202 -8.85 26.23 17.99
CA TRP A 202 -9.55 26.52 19.24
C TRP A 202 -10.29 25.33 19.88
N ARG A 203 -10.72 24.32 19.10
CA ARG A 203 -11.38 23.13 19.68
C ARG A 203 -10.40 22.16 20.32
N ALA A 204 -9.19 22.06 19.76
CA ALA A 204 -8.09 21.28 20.33
C ALA A 204 -7.64 21.87 21.68
N LEU A 205 -7.49 23.20 21.72
CA LEU A 205 -7.25 23.95 22.95
C LEU A 205 -8.38 23.76 23.97
N GLY A 206 -9.64 23.77 23.53
CA GLY A 206 -10.79 23.52 24.41
C GLY A 206 -10.79 22.11 25.01
N PHE A 207 -10.45 21.09 24.22
CA PHE A 207 -10.36 19.71 24.71
C PHE A 207 -9.18 19.53 25.67
N LEU A 208 -8.01 20.09 25.34
CA LEU A 208 -6.86 20.10 26.22
C LEU A 208 -7.19 20.80 27.55
N ALA A 209 -7.87 21.95 27.50
CA ALA A 209 -8.34 22.66 28.68
C ALA A 209 -9.36 21.83 29.48
N ALA A 210 -10.28 21.13 28.82
CA ALA A 210 -11.24 20.25 29.49
C ALA A 210 -10.57 19.06 30.19
N VAL A 211 -9.57 18.43 29.56
CA VAL A 211 -8.79 17.35 30.18
C VAL A 211 -7.98 17.88 31.37
N CYS A 212 -7.36 19.06 31.25
CA CYS A 212 -6.65 19.70 32.35
C CYS A 212 -7.60 20.03 33.51
N LEU A 213 -8.78 20.59 33.21
CA LEU A 213 -9.80 20.90 34.22
C LEU A 213 -10.31 19.62 34.92
N LEU A 214 -10.54 18.55 34.16
CA LEU A 214 -10.94 17.26 34.74
C LEU A 214 -9.85 16.71 35.67
N ALA A 215 -8.58 16.77 35.27
CA ALA A 215 -7.45 16.35 36.10
C ALA A 215 -7.36 17.19 37.40
N VAL A 216 -7.57 18.51 37.31
CA VAL A 216 -7.62 19.41 38.48
C VAL A 216 -8.79 19.05 39.40
N VAL A 217 -9.98 18.80 38.86
CA VAL A 217 -11.15 18.40 39.64
C VAL A 217 -10.90 17.09 40.37
N VAL A 218 -10.35 16.08 39.68
CA VAL A 218 -9.98 14.80 40.28
C VAL A 218 -8.95 14.98 41.41
N ALA A 219 -7.95 15.85 41.22
CA ALA A 219 -6.95 16.15 42.24
C ALA A 219 -7.53 16.85 43.48
N ILE A 220 -8.45 17.80 43.28
CA ILE A 220 -9.15 18.49 44.37
C ILE A 220 -10.02 17.50 45.15
N VAL A 221 -10.76 16.63 44.46
CA VAL A 221 -11.58 15.59 45.09
C VAL A 221 -10.69 14.60 45.86
N ALA A 222 -9.56 14.19 45.29
CA ALA A 222 -8.59 13.33 45.96
C ALA A 222 -7.98 13.98 47.22
N SER A 223 -7.75 15.30 47.20
CA SER A 223 -7.30 16.07 48.37
C SER A 223 -8.39 16.16 49.44
N GLN A 224 -9.64 16.45 49.07
CA GLN A 224 -10.75 16.53 50.03
C GLN A 224 -11.11 15.17 50.66
N LEU A 225 -10.92 14.08 49.93
CA LEU A 225 -11.09 12.72 50.43
C LEU A 225 -9.86 12.19 51.21
N GLY A 226 -8.79 13.00 51.34
CA GLY A 226 -7.58 12.63 52.09
C GLY A 226 -6.75 11.52 51.43
N VAL A 227 -6.88 11.31 50.13
CA VAL A 227 -6.18 10.27 49.36
C VAL A 227 -4.80 10.73 48.91
N ALA A 228 -4.61 12.04 48.70
CA ALA A 228 -3.30 12.64 48.44
C ALA A 228 -2.60 12.96 49.77
N VAL A 229 -1.48 12.31 50.04
CA VAL A 229 -0.75 12.41 51.32
C VAL A 229 0.71 12.75 51.10
N HIS A 230 1.34 13.34 52.09
CA HIS A 230 2.78 13.54 52.05
C HIS A 230 3.51 12.21 52.19
N PRO A 231 4.59 11.98 51.43
CA PRO A 231 5.37 10.75 51.52
C PRO A 231 5.97 10.62 52.93
N THR A 232 5.66 9.51 53.58
CA THR A 232 6.19 9.20 54.93
C THR A 232 7.62 8.69 54.82
N LYS A 233 8.53 9.23 55.63
CA LYS A 233 9.97 8.86 55.56
C LYS A 233 10.34 7.73 56.52
N ALA A 234 9.50 7.44 57.51
CA ALA A 234 9.71 6.37 58.48
C ALA A 234 8.37 5.69 58.91
N PRO A 235 8.38 4.39 59.24
CA PRO A 235 7.18 3.69 59.72
C PRO A 235 6.70 4.26 61.07
N GLY A 236 5.44 4.70 61.13
CA GLY A 236 4.80 5.23 62.35
C GLY A 236 4.67 6.74 62.44
N GLU A 237 5.09 7.49 61.42
CA GLU A 237 4.89 8.93 61.31
C GLU A 237 3.42 9.26 60.94
N PRO A 238 2.80 10.31 61.51
CA PRO A 238 1.42 10.65 61.20
C PRO A 238 1.27 11.04 59.72
N VAL A 239 0.36 10.36 59.02
CA VAL A 239 0.05 10.65 57.62
C VAL A 239 -0.71 11.97 57.54
N THR A 240 -0.05 13.01 57.03
CA THR A 240 -0.64 14.34 56.83
C THR A 240 -1.16 14.48 55.40
N ALA A 241 -2.41 14.92 55.26
CA ALA A 241 -3.03 15.17 53.97
C ALA A 241 -2.37 16.35 53.25
N CYS A 242 -2.19 16.22 51.93
CA CYS A 242 -1.63 17.28 51.10
C CYS A 242 -2.60 18.43 50.91
N SER A 243 -2.05 19.65 50.84
CA SER A 243 -2.84 20.83 50.49
C SER A 243 -3.34 20.74 49.05
N THR A 244 -4.44 21.45 48.75
CA THR A 244 -5.05 21.45 47.41
C THR A 244 -4.08 21.93 46.32
N ALA A 245 -3.20 22.89 46.65
CA ALA A 245 -2.18 23.39 45.72
C ALA A 245 -1.13 22.32 45.37
N GLU A 246 -0.77 21.47 46.32
CA GLU A 246 0.23 20.42 46.12
C GLU A 246 -0.34 19.21 45.38
N ALA A 247 -1.61 18.85 45.65
CA ALA A 247 -2.32 17.81 44.92
C ALA A 247 -2.53 18.19 43.44
N VAL A 248 -2.86 19.45 43.15
CA VAL A 248 -2.96 19.96 41.78
C VAL A 248 -1.60 19.96 41.08
N GLY A 249 -0.52 20.31 41.80
CA GLY A 249 0.85 20.25 41.28
C GLY A 249 1.27 18.83 40.87
N MET A 250 0.91 17.81 41.65
CA MET A 250 1.11 16.40 41.26
C MET A 250 0.34 16.06 39.98
N ALA A 251 -0.96 16.35 39.93
CA ALA A 251 -1.80 15.95 38.80
C ALA A 251 -1.36 16.58 37.46
N LEU A 252 -0.85 17.81 37.50
CA LEU A 252 -0.28 18.49 36.33
C LEU A 252 1.04 17.87 35.87
N ASP A 253 1.91 17.49 36.82
CA ASP A 253 3.18 16.80 36.51
C ASP A 253 2.95 15.41 35.88
N THR A 254 1.93 14.68 36.32
CA THR A 254 1.61 13.35 35.76
C THR A 254 0.92 13.44 34.40
N SER A 255 0.07 14.46 34.18
CA SER A 255 -0.74 14.57 32.95
C SER A 255 -0.03 15.24 31.78
N VAL A 256 1.01 16.06 32.03
CA VAL A 256 1.74 16.80 30.99
C VAL A 256 3.25 16.56 31.11
N PRO A 257 3.82 15.54 30.42
CA PRO A 257 5.22 15.14 30.58
C PRO A 257 6.26 16.16 30.10
N VAL A 258 5.81 17.28 29.52
CA VAL A 258 6.67 18.33 28.95
C VAL A 258 7.09 19.36 30.00
N PHE A 259 6.33 19.54 31.08
CA PHE A 259 6.61 20.52 32.13
C PHE A 259 6.70 19.83 33.49
N LYS A 260 7.92 19.74 34.05
CA LYS A 260 8.14 19.25 35.42
C LYS A 260 8.06 20.43 36.39
N LEU A 261 6.92 20.62 37.02
CA LEU A 261 6.64 21.64 38.04
C LEU A 261 7.12 21.21 39.44
N GLY A 262 7.51 19.95 39.63
CA GLY A 262 8.14 19.44 40.85
C GLY A 262 7.15 19.04 41.95
N GLY A 263 5.88 18.85 41.61
CA GLY A 263 4.81 18.42 42.52
C GLY A 263 4.95 16.96 42.98
N GLU A 264 5.54 16.11 42.13
CA GLU A 264 5.76 14.68 42.40
C GLU A 264 6.69 14.43 43.62
N LYS A 265 7.51 15.41 44.01
CA LYS A 265 8.39 15.32 45.19
C LYS A 265 7.70 15.69 46.51
N ARG A 266 6.47 16.21 46.46
CA ARG A 266 5.79 16.78 47.63
C ARG A 266 4.58 15.97 48.09
N CYS A 267 3.93 15.25 47.18
CA CYS A 267 2.75 14.42 47.48
C CYS A 267 2.83 13.09 46.75
N GLU A 268 2.22 12.06 47.32
CA GLU A 268 1.98 10.75 46.72
C GLU A 268 0.54 10.29 46.95
N ILE A 269 0.03 9.38 46.11
CA ILE A 269 -1.30 8.80 46.29
C ILE A 269 -1.17 7.67 47.33
N ALA A 270 -1.91 7.75 48.44
CA ALA A 270 -1.85 6.77 49.51
C ALA A 270 -2.32 5.38 49.01
N ALA A 271 -1.37 4.45 48.82
CA ALA A 271 -1.66 3.08 48.38
C ALA A 271 -2.36 2.21 49.46
N THR A 272 -2.45 2.71 50.70
CA THR A 272 -2.94 1.98 51.88
C THR A 272 -4.42 2.21 52.19
N THR A 273 -5.09 3.15 51.51
CA THR A 273 -6.52 3.43 51.70
C THR A 273 -7.34 2.56 50.74
N THR A 274 -8.59 2.19 51.09
CA THR A 274 -9.44 1.27 50.30
C THR A 274 -9.60 1.70 48.83
N TRP A 275 -9.58 3.00 48.56
CA TRP A 275 -9.61 3.57 47.21
C TRP A 275 -8.25 3.60 46.51
N GLY A 276 -7.14 3.70 47.25
CA GLY A 276 -5.78 3.67 46.72
C GLY A 276 -5.42 2.30 46.12
N GLN A 277 -5.92 1.21 46.69
CA GLN A 277 -5.75 -0.13 46.13
C GLN A 277 -6.50 -0.33 44.80
N VAL A 278 -7.64 0.34 44.61
CA VAL A 278 -8.40 0.27 43.34
C VAL A 278 -7.63 0.96 42.20
N PHE A 279 -6.96 2.07 42.48
CA PHE A 279 -6.13 2.76 41.47
C PHE A 279 -4.80 2.05 41.19
N TYR A 280 -4.20 1.37 42.18
CA TYR A 280 -2.96 0.61 41.99
C TYR A 280 -3.14 -0.66 41.15
N LEU A 281 -4.34 -1.25 41.12
CA LEU A 281 -4.65 -2.46 40.34
C LEU A 281 -5.11 -2.17 38.90
N ALA A 282 -5.30 -0.90 38.52
CA ALA A 282 -5.80 -0.48 37.20
C ALA A 282 -4.69 0.03 36.26
N ASN A 283 -3.42 -0.03 36.68
CA ASN A 283 -2.23 0.31 35.89
C ASN A 283 -1.34 -0.94 35.74
#